data_AF-A0AA86UZA0-F1
#
_entry.id   AF-A0AA86UZA0-F1
#
_cell.length_a   1.000
_cell.length_b   1.000
_cell.length_c   1.000
_cell.angle_alpha   90.00
_cell.angle_beta   90.00
_cell.angle_gamma   90.00
#
_symmetry.space_group_name_H-M   'P 1'
#
loop_
_entity.id
_entity.type
_entity.pdbx_description
1 polymer ?
#
loop_
_entity_poly.entity_id
_entity_poly.type
_entity_poly.pdbx_seq_one_letter_code
_entity_poly.pdbx_strand_id
1 'polypeptide(L)'
;MTQKLDYSKLDKVLLYQDTQQAKDWRNKEWKILDMNGNGDVSLSEFETWIRHYLPEFFNNGNGQNYKIAFRYAYNKARTIHKSKATATSVQKKIDNDYLTKDEFAPMLKFTRMFLEIFSMFDELDTSDDGKLQLGEFTHGVNKLNQWGAKIGDPKAEFMKIDANNSGSILYSEFLLYALDKNLDEEIQAK
;
A
#
# COMPACT_ATOMS: atom_id res chain seq x y z
N MET A 1 -2.74 -18.21 -8.88
CA MET A 1 -2.92 -17.45 -10.15
C MET A 1 -2.74 -15.99 -9.78
N THR A 2 -1.71 -15.32 -10.28
CA THR A 2 -1.40 -13.92 -9.94
C THR A 2 -2.61 -13.03 -10.21
N GLN A 3 -3.11 -12.34 -9.20
CA GLN A 3 -4.26 -11.44 -9.39
C GLN A 3 -3.79 -10.20 -10.13
N LYS A 4 -3.93 -10.21 -11.46
CA LYS A 4 -3.54 -9.07 -12.29
C LYS A 4 -4.37 -7.84 -11.90
N LEU A 5 -3.70 -6.75 -11.55
CA LEU A 5 -4.36 -5.49 -11.21
C LEU A 5 -5.15 -4.96 -12.42
N ASP A 6 -6.42 -4.62 -12.18
CA ASP A 6 -7.23 -3.86 -13.14
C ASP A 6 -6.89 -2.37 -13.00
N TYR A 7 -5.86 -1.93 -13.72
CA TYR A 7 -5.38 -0.56 -13.70
C TYR A 7 -6.47 0.46 -14.07
N SER A 8 -7.35 0.14 -15.01
CA SER A 8 -8.47 1.01 -15.41
C SER A 8 -9.45 1.24 -14.27
N LYS A 9 -9.74 0.20 -13.49
CA LYS A 9 -10.57 0.31 -12.29
C LYS A 9 -9.85 1.08 -11.19
N LEU A 10 -8.58 0.77 -10.94
CA LEU A 10 -7.78 1.45 -9.94
C LEU A 10 -7.64 2.95 -10.24
N ASP A 11 -7.48 3.36 -11.50
CA ASP A 11 -7.35 4.78 -11.88
C ASP A 11 -8.65 5.57 -11.62
N LYS A 12 -9.81 4.89 -11.70
CA LYS A 12 -11.11 5.50 -11.40
C LYS A 12 -11.37 5.61 -9.89
N VAL A 13 -10.91 4.63 -9.12
CA VAL A 13 -11.17 4.54 -7.66
C VAL A 13 -10.09 5.26 -6.85
N LEU A 14 -8.84 5.25 -7.29
CA LEU A 14 -7.70 5.81 -6.57
C LEU A 14 -7.27 7.14 -7.20
N LEU A 15 -8.23 8.05 -7.36
CA LEU A 15 -8.06 9.30 -8.10
C LEU A 15 -7.35 10.37 -7.25
N TYR A 16 -6.02 10.24 -7.10
CA TYR A 16 -5.20 11.09 -6.23
C TYR A 16 -4.62 12.33 -6.92
N GLN A 17 -4.75 12.46 -8.24
CA GLN A 17 -4.10 13.52 -9.02
C GLN A 17 -4.59 14.92 -8.61
N ASP A 18 -3.74 15.93 -8.85
CA ASP A 18 -4.04 17.33 -8.54
C ASP A 18 -4.81 18.02 -9.67
N THR A 19 -5.94 17.43 -10.08
CA THR A 19 -6.86 18.01 -11.07
C THR A 19 -8.17 18.44 -10.42
N GLN A 20 -8.89 19.38 -11.02
CA GLN A 20 -10.19 19.82 -10.48
C GLN A 20 -11.20 18.66 -10.44
N GLN A 21 -11.25 17.84 -11.49
CA GLN A 21 -12.09 16.65 -11.54
C GLN A 21 -11.79 15.68 -10.38
N ALA A 22 -10.51 15.45 -10.09
CA ALA A 22 -10.08 14.57 -9.01
C ALA A 22 -10.43 15.15 -7.63
N LYS A 23 -10.27 16.47 -7.45
CA LYS A 23 -10.70 17.18 -6.23
C LYS A 23 -12.20 17.08 -6.01
N ASP A 24 -13.00 17.31 -7.05
CA ASP A 24 -14.46 17.25 -6.99
C ASP A 24 -14.95 15.83 -6.66
N TRP A 25 -14.31 14.82 -7.26
CA TRP A 25 -14.58 13.42 -6.95
C TRP A 25 -14.22 13.10 -5.50
N ARG A 26 -13.01 13.44 -5.03
CA ARG A 26 -12.59 13.20 -3.64
C ARG A 26 -13.48 13.93 -2.62
N ASN A 27 -13.98 15.12 -2.95
CA ASN A 27 -14.92 15.85 -2.09
C ASN A 27 -16.27 15.14 -1.93
N LYS A 28 -16.73 14.41 -2.96
CA LYS A 28 -17.94 13.59 -2.88
C LYS A 28 -17.67 12.32 -2.09
N GLU A 29 -16.58 11.62 -2.41
CA GLU A 29 -16.20 10.38 -1.75
C GLU A 29 -15.88 10.55 -0.27
N TRP A 30 -15.30 11.69 0.12
CA TRP A 30 -15.03 12.00 1.52
C TRP A 30 -16.29 11.88 2.39
N LYS A 31 -17.44 12.30 1.88
CA LYS A 31 -18.73 12.22 2.61
C LYS A 31 -19.24 10.79 2.77
N ILE A 32 -18.80 9.88 1.91
CA ILE A 32 -19.15 8.46 1.96
C ILE A 32 -18.18 7.73 2.89
N LEU A 33 -16.90 8.09 2.80
CA LEU A 33 -15.82 7.56 3.63
C LEU A 33 -15.98 7.95 5.10
N ASP A 34 -16.25 9.22 5.39
CA ASP A 34 -16.56 9.76 6.72
C ASP A 34 -18.04 9.51 7.06
N MET A 35 -18.39 8.23 7.28
CA MET A 35 -19.77 7.78 7.50
C MET A 35 -20.41 8.42 8.73
N ASN A 36 -19.60 8.69 9.76
CA ASN A 36 -20.09 9.25 11.02
C ASN A 36 -20.12 10.79 11.03
N GLY A 37 -19.42 11.45 10.09
CA GLY A 37 -19.46 12.90 9.88
C GLY A 37 -18.65 13.71 10.88
N ASN A 38 -17.67 13.09 11.57
CA ASN A 38 -16.80 13.78 12.54
C ASN A 38 -15.62 14.51 11.89
N GLY A 39 -15.39 14.31 10.59
CA GLY A 39 -14.25 14.89 9.86
C GLY A 39 -12.95 14.09 9.94
N ASP A 40 -12.96 12.92 10.58
CA ASP A 40 -11.81 12.08 10.87
C ASP A 40 -12.11 10.61 10.55
N VAL A 41 -11.41 10.05 9.58
CA VAL A 41 -11.67 8.70 9.07
C VAL A 41 -10.81 7.67 9.80
N SER A 42 -11.45 6.65 10.36
CA SER A 42 -10.80 5.49 10.96
C SER A 42 -10.33 4.45 9.93
N LEU A 43 -9.44 3.54 10.34
CA LEU A 43 -9.03 2.41 9.50
C LEU A 43 -10.23 1.54 9.09
N SER A 44 -11.20 1.32 9.98
CA SER A 44 -12.40 0.55 9.67
C SER A 44 -13.31 1.21 8.63
N GLU A 45 -13.43 2.54 8.67
CA GLU A 45 -14.16 3.30 7.66
C GLU A 45 -13.48 3.20 6.30
N PHE A 46 -12.15 3.35 6.28
CA PHE A 46 -11.36 3.15 5.08
C PHE A 46 -11.48 1.72 4.52
N GLU A 47 -11.34 0.69 5.36
CA GLU A 47 -11.50 -0.72 4.95
C GLU A 47 -12.91 -1.01 4.41
N THR A 48 -13.94 -0.38 4.99
CA THR A 48 -15.32 -0.50 4.52
C THR A 48 -15.49 0.16 3.16
N TRP A 49 -14.99 1.39 3.00
CA TRP A 49 -15.05 2.15 1.75
C TRP A 49 -14.30 1.44 0.63
N ILE A 50 -13.05 1.00 0.86
CA ILE A 50 -12.26 0.34 -0.18
C ILE A 50 -12.82 -1.04 -0.54
N ARG A 51 -13.43 -1.77 0.40
CA ARG A 51 -14.13 -3.03 0.12
C ARG A 51 -15.33 -2.83 -0.81
N HIS A 52 -16.03 -1.70 -0.70
CA HIS A 52 -17.14 -1.39 -1.60
C HIS A 52 -16.66 -1.22 -3.04
N TYR A 53 -15.54 -0.52 -3.25
CA TYR A 53 -15.02 -0.24 -4.59
C TYR A 53 -14.16 -1.36 -5.18
N LEU A 54 -13.35 -2.02 -4.36
CA LEU A 54 -12.40 -3.06 -4.76
C LEU A 54 -12.62 -4.38 -3.97
N PRO A 55 -13.82 -4.98 -4.02
CA PRO A 55 -14.15 -6.19 -3.26
C PRO A 55 -13.27 -7.40 -3.60
N GLU A 56 -12.69 -7.43 -4.81
CA GLU A 56 -11.81 -8.48 -5.29
C GLU A 56 -10.54 -8.68 -4.44
N PHE A 57 -10.11 -7.66 -3.67
CA PHE A 57 -8.97 -7.76 -2.76
C PHE A 57 -9.35 -8.31 -1.37
N PHE A 58 -10.64 -8.51 -1.10
CA PHE A 58 -11.12 -8.98 0.21
C PHE A 58 -11.77 -10.37 0.17
N ASN A 59 -12.24 -10.80 -0.99
CA ASN A 59 -13.06 -12.01 -1.14
C ASN A 59 -12.27 -13.23 -1.64
N ASN A 60 -10.99 -13.06 -1.98
CA ASN A 60 -10.11 -14.12 -2.48
C ASN A 60 -9.11 -14.58 -1.41
N GLY A 61 -8.55 -15.79 -1.55
CA GLY A 61 -7.69 -16.46 -0.54
C GLY A 61 -6.50 -15.63 -0.03
N ASN A 62 -6.00 -14.68 -0.82
CA ASN A 62 -4.88 -13.79 -0.46
C ASN A 62 -5.34 -12.49 0.22
N GLY A 63 -6.62 -12.39 0.61
CA GLY A 63 -7.22 -11.17 1.16
C GLY A 63 -6.57 -10.64 2.44
N GLN A 64 -5.83 -11.46 3.19
CA GLN A 64 -5.07 -10.98 4.34
C GLN A 64 -3.86 -10.13 3.93
N ASN A 65 -3.23 -10.43 2.80
CA ASN A 65 -2.05 -9.70 2.36
C ASN A 65 -2.41 -8.33 1.78
N TYR A 66 -3.54 -8.24 1.06
CA TYR A 66 -4.06 -6.95 0.59
C TYR A 66 -4.48 -6.02 1.73
N LYS A 67 -5.04 -6.55 2.82
CA LYS A 67 -5.30 -5.76 4.03
C LYS A 67 -4.04 -5.12 4.60
N ILE A 68 -2.90 -5.81 4.52
CA ILE A 68 -1.61 -5.24 4.93
C ILE A 68 -1.30 -4.02 4.06
N ALA A 69 -1.45 -4.10 2.73
CA ALA A 69 -1.24 -2.97 1.83
C ALA A 69 -2.13 -1.77 2.18
N PHE A 70 -3.43 -1.99 2.40
CA PHE A 70 -4.36 -0.93 2.80
C PHE A 70 -3.99 -0.32 4.15
N ARG A 71 -3.68 -1.14 5.16
CA ARG A 71 -3.27 -0.66 6.48
C ARG A 71 -1.98 0.16 6.41
N TYR A 72 -1.00 -0.27 5.63
CA TYR A 72 0.23 0.50 5.41
C TYR A 72 -0.08 1.83 4.72
N ALA A 73 -0.96 1.85 3.70
CA ALA A 73 -1.31 3.08 2.99
C ALA A 73 -1.98 4.10 3.92
N TYR A 74 -2.95 3.64 4.72
CA TYR A 74 -3.62 4.44 5.74
C TYR A 74 -2.62 5.00 6.77
N ASN A 75 -1.74 4.14 7.31
CA ASN A 75 -0.72 4.57 8.27
C ASN A 75 0.26 5.57 7.66
N LYS A 76 0.72 5.34 6.42
CA LYS A 76 1.67 6.21 5.74
C LYS A 76 1.05 7.58 5.45
N ALA A 77 -0.21 7.63 5.01
CA ALA A 77 -0.91 8.87 4.74
C ALA A 77 -1.00 9.78 5.97
N ARG A 78 -1.32 9.22 7.14
CA ARG A 78 -1.38 9.94 8.43
C ARG A 78 -0.05 10.49 8.93
N THR A 79 1.06 10.16 8.27
CA THR A 79 2.38 10.73 8.60
C THR A 79 2.72 11.96 7.76
N ILE A 80 1.93 12.27 6.72
CA ILE A 80 2.21 13.37 5.79
C ILE A 80 1.97 14.71 6.47
N HIS A 81 0.88 14.83 7.23
CA HIS A 81 0.59 16.04 7.99
C HIS A 81 0.91 15.80 9.46
N LYS A 82 1.88 16.55 9.98
CA LYS A 82 2.12 16.55 11.43
C LYS A 82 1.15 17.51 12.09
N SER A 83 0.62 17.11 13.25
CA SER A 83 -0.11 18.00 14.12
C SER A 83 0.65 19.30 14.34
N LYS A 84 -0.08 20.42 14.35
CA LYS A 84 0.49 21.72 14.67
C LYS A 84 1.18 21.65 16.05
N ALA A 85 2.32 22.32 16.20
CA ALA A 85 3.03 22.34 17.48
C ALA A 85 2.14 22.82 18.64
N THR A 86 1.24 23.76 18.34
CA THR A 86 0.24 24.37 19.23
C THR A 86 -0.98 23.49 19.50
N ALA A 87 -1.14 22.35 18.85
CA ALA A 87 -2.27 21.45 19.05
C ALA A 87 -2.25 20.86 20.47
N THR A 88 -3.45 20.65 21.04
CA THR A 88 -3.61 20.01 22.35
C THR A 88 -3.16 18.55 22.28
N SER A 89 -2.85 17.94 23.43
CA SER A 89 -2.48 16.52 23.47
C SER A 89 -3.58 15.60 22.92
N VAL A 90 -4.85 15.99 23.10
CA VAL A 90 -6.01 15.27 22.54
C VAL A 90 -6.02 15.39 21.00
N GLN A 91 -5.85 16.59 20.46
CA GLN A 91 -5.81 16.79 19.00
C GLN A 91 -4.63 16.06 18.37
N LYS A 92 -3.45 16.11 18.99
CA LYS A 92 -2.28 15.34 18.52
C LYS A 92 -2.55 13.85 18.49
N LYS A 93 -3.29 13.33 19.47
CA LYS A 93 -3.69 11.92 19.47
C LYS A 93 -4.66 11.63 18.32
N ILE A 94 -5.65 12.49 18.09
CA ILE A 94 -6.61 12.35 16.98
C ILE A 94 -5.88 12.37 15.63
N ASP A 95 -5.07 13.39 15.37
CA ASP A 95 -4.28 13.51 14.13
C ASP A 95 -3.36 12.29 13.89
N ASN A 96 -2.88 11.64 14.96
CA ASN A 96 -2.04 10.44 14.85
C ASN A 96 -2.86 9.15 14.67
N ASP A 97 -4.13 9.13 15.08
CA ASP A 97 -5.01 7.95 15.13
C ASP A 97 -6.01 7.90 13.95
N TYR A 98 -6.34 9.04 13.35
CA TYR A 98 -7.33 9.16 12.29
C TYR A 98 -6.77 9.84 11.04
N LEU A 99 -7.37 9.54 9.90
CA LEU A 99 -7.05 10.15 8.63
C LEU A 99 -7.88 11.42 8.44
N THR A 100 -7.21 12.52 8.16
CA THR A 100 -7.86 13.81 7.87
C THR A 100 -8.15 13.97 6.38
N LYS A 101 -8.98 14.97 6.04
CA LYS A 101 -9.36 15.23 4.64
C LYS A 101 -8.17 15.55 3.73
N ASP A 102 -7.17 16.26 4.25
CA ASP A 102 -5.97 16.63 3.49
C ASP A 102 -5.08 15.41 3.20
N GLU A 103 -5.21 14.35 4.00
CA GLU A 103 -4.47 13.09 3.86
C GLU A 103 -5.18 12.09 2.95
N PHE A 104 -6.39 12.38 2.49
CA PHE A 104 -7.16 11.48 1.63
C PHE A 104 -6.48 11.25 0.27
N ALA A 105 -6.02 12.32 -0.40
CA ALA A 105 -5.29 12.18 -1.65
C ALA A 105 -3.98 11.38 -1.50
N PRO A 106 -3.10 11.68 -0.51
CA PRO A 106 -1.96 10.83 -0.19
C PRO A 106 -2.33 9.37 0.08
N MET A 107 -3.41 9.10 0.82
CA MET A 107 -3.86 7.74 1.09
C MET A 107 -4.25 6.98 -0.18
N LEU A 108 -4.95 7.62 -1.12
CA LEU A 108 -5.27 7.00 -2.42
C LEU A 108 -3.98 6.69 -3.21
N LYS A 109 -3.02 7.61 -3.21
CA LYS A 109 -1.71 7.40 -3.85
C LYS A 109 -0.95 6.23 -3.23
N PHE A 110 -0.84 6.18 -1.91
CA PHE A 110 -0.16 5.08 -1.22
C PHE A 110 -0.89 3.75 -1.40
N THR A 111 -2.23 3.76 -1.44
CA THR A 111 -3.01 2.56 -1.73
C THR A 111 -2.66 2.01 -3.10
N ARG A 112 -2.59 2.87 -4.12
CA ARG A 112 -2.21 2.46 -5.48
C ARG A 112 -0.80 1.86 -5.50
N MET A 113 0.16 2.58 -4.96
CA MET A 113 1.57 2.19 -4.92
C MET A 113 1.78 0.87 -4.18
N PHE A 114 1.09 0.64 -3.06
CA PHE A 114 1.24 -0.59 -2.30
C PHE A 114 0.51 -1.77 -2.94
N LEU A 115 -0.59 -1.55 -3.69
CA LEU A 115 -1.17 -2.61 -4.51
C LEU A 115 -0.23 -3.02 -5.66
N GLU A 116 0.47 -2.07 -6.28
CA GLU A 116 1.47 -2.33 -7.30
C GLU A 116 2.65 -3.16 -6.75
N ILE A 117 3.21 -2.75 -5.60
CA ILE A 117 4.26 -3.52 -4.92
C ILE A 117 3.76 -4.91 -4.49
N PHE A 118 2.50 -5.02 -4.06
CA PHE A 118 1.91 -6.33 -3.80
C PHE A 118 1.86 -7.20 -5.05
N SER A 119 1.49 -6.65 -6.21
CA SER A 119 1.52 -7.41 -7.47
C SER A 119 2.92 -7.88 -7.84
N MET A 120 3.97 -7.12 -7.48
CA MET A 120 5.35 -7.56 -7.66
C MET A 120 5.68 -8.74 -6.74
N PHE A 121 5.28 -8.65 -5.47
CA PHE A 121 5.44 -9.72 -4.49
C PHE A 121 4.73 -11.01 -4.92
N ASP A 122 3.46 -10.90 -5.34
CA ASP A 122 2.61 -12.01 -5.81
C ASP A 122 3.14 -12.65 -7.10
N GLU A 123 3.92 -11.92 -7.91
CA GLU A 123 4.62 -12.48 -9.07
C GLU A 123 5.85 -13.32 -8.66
N LEU A 124 6.45 -13.03 -7.51
CA LEU A 124 7.60 -13.76 -6.97
C LEU A 124 7.18 -14.96 -6.10
N ASP A 125 6.04 -14.88 -5.43
CA ASP A 125 5.48 -15.94 -4.56
C ASP A 125 4.83 -17.05 -5.41
N THR A 126 5.68 -17.94 -5.92
CA THR A 126 5.23 -19.05 -6.77
C THR A 126 4.46 -20.12 -6.00
N SER A 127 4.65 -20.20 -4.69
CA SER A 127 3.98 -21.16 -3.81
C SER A 127 2.61 -20.69 -3.32
N ASP A 128 2.29 -19.40 -3.49
CA ASP A 128 1.02 -18.76 -3.13
C ASP A 128 0.72 -18.91 -1.62
N ASP A 129 1.78 -18.87 -0.79
CA ASP A 129 1.70 -19.05 0.67
C ASP A 129 1.87 -17.73 1.45
N GLY A 130 2.00 -16.61 0.74
CA GLY A 130 2.05 -15.26 1.28
C GLY A 130 3.42 -14.84 1.81
N LYS A 131 4.48 -15.56 1.46
CA LYS A 131 5.86 -15.30 1.87
C LYS A 131 6.82 -15.75 0.76
N LEU A 132 7.97 -15.08 0.63
CA LEU A 132 8.99 -15.51 -0.31
C LEU A 132 10.04 -16.33 0.43
N GLN A 133 10.16 -17.59 0.05
CA GLN A 133 11.25 -18.45 0.50
C GLN A 133 12.54 -18.10 -0.28
N LEU A 134 13.71 -18.44 0.26
CA LEU A 134 15.00 -18.13 -0.39
C LEU A 134 15.06 -18.65 -1.84
N GLY A 135 14.47 -19.82 -2.10
CA GLY A 135 14.36 -20.36 -3.45
C GLY A 135 13.60 -19.43 -4.39
N GLU A 136 12.39 -19.02 -4.01
CA GLU A 136 11.52 -18.14 -4.81
C GLU A 136 12.18 -16.77 -5.05
N PHE A 137 12.74 -16.17 -3.99
CA PHE A 137 13.48 -14.92 -4.10
C PHE A 137 14.65 -15.04 -5.07
N THR A 138 15.45 -16.10 -4.97
CA THR A 138 16.62 -16.33 -5.84
C THR A 138 16.22 -16.50 -7.29
N HIS A 139 15.14 -17.24 -7.59
CA HIS A 139 14.61 -17.37 -8.94
C HIS A 139 14.08 -16.02 -9.48
N GLY A 140 13.55 -15.19 -8.57
CA GLY A 140 13.05 -13.85 -8.83
C GLY A 140 14.09 -12.76 -9.10
N VAL A 141 15.37 -13.00 -8.81
CA VAL A 141 16.43 -11.96 -8.85
C VAL A 141 16.51 -11.25 -10.20
N ASN A 142 16.40 -11.98 -11.31
CA ASN A 142 16.44 -11.38 -12.64
C ASN A 142 15.30 -10.38 -12.84
N LYS A 143 14.09 -10.71 -12.35
CA LYS A 143 12.92 -9.83 -12.40
C LYS A 143 13.07 -8.63 -11.47
N LEU A 144 13.52 -8.86 -10.23
CA LEU A 144 13.84 -7.80 -9.28
C LEU A 144 14.86 -6.80 -9.85
N ASN A 145 15.88 -7.30 -10.54
CA ASN A 145 16.88 -6.47 -11.20
C ASN A 145 16.33 -5.68 -12.39
N GLN A 146 15.37 -6.25 -13.14
CA GLN A 146 14.64 -5.52 -14.17
C GLN A 146 13.81 -4.38 -13.57
N TRP A 147 13.29 -4.54 -12.35
CA TRP A 147 12.60 -3.48 -11.60
C TRP A 147 13.54 -2.51 -10.86
N GLY A 148 14.86 -2.67 -11.01
CA GLY A 148 15.84 -1.73 -10.44
C GLY A 148 16.54 -2.16 -9.14
N ALA A 149 16.29 -3.38 -8.63
CA ALA A 149 16.83 -3.84 -7.33
C ALA A 149 18.36 -4.00 -7.28
N LYS A 150 19.02 -4.27 -8.41
CA LYS A 150 20.48 -4.41 -8.57
C LYS A 150 21.14 -5.38 -7.56
N ILE A 151 20.54 -6.55 -7.39
CA ILE A 151 20.97 -7.65 -6.54
C ILE A 151 22.12 -8.41 -7.21
N GLY A 152 23.28 -8.44 -6.55
CA GLY A 152 24.46 -9.24 -6.94
C GLY A 152 24.61 -10.55 -6.16
N ASP A 153 24.29 -10.55 -4.86
CA ASP A 153 24.29 -11.73 -3.99
C ASP A 153 22.86 -11.96 -3.45
N PRO A 154 22.11 -12.91 -4.02
CA PRO A 154 20.73 -13.16 -3.62
C PRO A 154 20.59 -13.58 -2.16
N LYS A 155 21.54 -14.37 -1.63
CA LYS A 155 21.44 -14.89 -0.27
C LYS A 155 21.72 -13.78 0.75
N ALA A 156 22.74 -12.97 0.50
CA ALA A 156 23.04 -11.82 1.35
C ALA A 156 21.91 -10.79 1.32
N GLU A 157 21.31 -10.52 0.16
CA GLU A 157 20.19 -9.58 0.07
C GLU A 157 18.93 -10.13 0.74
N PHE A 158 18.61 -11.40 0.56
CA PHE A 158 17.49 -12.07 1.24
C PHE A 158 17.58 -11.92 2.76
N MET A 159 18.76 -12.18 3.34
CA MET A 159 19.00 -12.04 4.79
C MET A 159 18.85 -10.60 5.30
N LYS A 160 19.08 -9.59 4.45
CA LYS A 160 18.83 -8.19 4.84
C LYS A 160 17.34 -7.86 4.85
N ILE A 161 16.57 -8.47 3.94
CA ILE A 161 15.13 -8.23 3.81
C ILE A 161 14.35 -8.99 4.89
N ASP A 162 14.73 -10.24 5.19
CA ASP A 162 14.18 -11.07 6.29
C ASP A 162 14.63 -10.54 7.66
N ALA A 163 14.17 -9.33 8.00
CA ALA A 163 14.61 -8.57 9.17
C ALA A 163 14.23 -9.25 10.50
N ASN A 164 13.18 -10.08 10.49
CA ASN A 164 12.76 -10.85 11.66
C ASN A 164 13.45 -12.23 11.76
N ASN A 165 14.31 -12.60 10.80
CA ASN A 165 14.97 -13.91 10.69
C ASN A 165 13.98 -15.10 10.72
N SER A 166 12.82 -14.96 10.11
CA SER A 166 11.80 -16.01 10.04
C SER A 166 12.16 -17.12 9.03
N GLY A 167 13.14 -16.88 8.16
CA GLY A 167 13.50 -17.76 7.05
C GLY A 167 12.66 -17.53 5.80
N SER A 168 11.84 -16.47 5.76
CA SER A 168 10.99 -16.10 4.64
C SER A 168 10.72 -14.60 4.63
N ILE A 169 10.64 -13.98 3.46
CA ILE A 169 10.30 -12.56 3.36
C ILE A 169 8.78 -12.44 3.35
N LEU A 170 8.21 -11.78 4.36
CA LEU A 170 6.80 -11.42 4.35
C LEU A 170 6.55 -10.22 3.43
N TYR A 171 5.30 -10.06 2.98
CA TYR A 171 4.93 -8.89 2.18
C TYR A 171 5.31 -7.55 2.86
N SER A 172 5.17 -7.44 4.18
CA SER A 172 5.57 -6.23 4.91
C SER A 172 7.06 -5.92 4.81
N GLU A 173 7.91 -6.93 4.77
CA GLU A 173 9.37 -6.78 4.64
C GLU A 173 9.73 -6.43 3.19
N PHE A 174 9.11 -7.13 2.23
CA PHE A 174 9.26 -6.83 0.82
C PHE A 174 8.79 -5.41 0.47
N LEU A 175 7.70 -4.95 1.08
CA LEU A 175 7.19 -3.60 0.89
C LEU A 175 8.22 -2.54 1.31
N LEU A 176 8.81 -2.69 2.51
CA LEU A 176 9.84 -1.77 2.97
C LEU A 176 11.08 -1.79 2.08
N TYR A 177 11.48 -2.98 1.63
CA TYR A 177 12.57 -3.14 0.68
C TYR A 177 12.29 -2.45 -0.66
N ALA A 178 11.10 -2.65 -1.23
CA ALA A 178 10.71 -2.06 -2.50
C ALA A 178 10.69 -0.53 -2.43
N LEU A 179 10.26 0.04 -1.30
CA LEU A 179 10.27 1.49 -1.06
C LEU A 179 11.69 2.04 -0.88
N ASP A 180 12.57 1.33 -0.18
CA ASP A 180 13.98 1.75 -0.03
C ASP A 180 14.71 1.78 -1.38
N LYS A 181 14.36 0.85 -2.26
CA LYS A 181 14.94 0.74 -3.61
C LYS A 181 14.19 1.53 -4.68
N ASN A 182 13.09 2.21 -4.33
CA ASN A 182 12.19 2.89 -5.26
C ASN A 182 11.74 2.01 -6.44
N LEU A 183 11.43 0.73 -6.20
CA LEU A 183 11.06 -0.19 -7.28
C LEU A 183 9.71 0.16 -7.94
N ASP A 184 8.93 1.04 -7.32
CA ASP A 184 7.68 1.58 -7.84
C ASP A 184 7.87 2.67 -8.91
N GLU A 185 9.05 3.30 -9.01
CA GLU A 185 9.31 4.38 -9.98
C GLU A 185 9.16 3.92 -11.44
N GLU A 186 9.54 2.68 -11.77
CA GLU A 186 9.35 2.13 -13.13
C GLU A 186 7.88 1.81 -13.47
N ILE A 187 7.03 1.65 -12.45
CA ILE A 187 5.59 1.39 -12.63
C ILE A 187 4.84 2.69 -12.90
N GLN A 188 5.26 3.79 -12.28
CA GLN A 188 4.71 5.13 -12.48
C GLN A 188 5.19 5.81 -13.78
N ALA A 189 6.23 5.30 -14.43
CA ALA A 189 6.78 5.81 -15.69
C ALA A 189 6.15 5.18 -16.96
N LYS A 190 5.21 4.24 -16.81
CA LYS A 190 4.44 3.60 -17.89
C LYS A 190 3.02 4.13 -17.93
#